data_AF-X0ZFC2-F1
#
_entry.id   AF-X0ZFC2-F1
#
_cell.length_a   1.000
_cell.length_b   1.000
_cell.length_c   1.000
_cell.angle_alpha   90.00
_cell.angle_beta   90.00
_cell.angle_gamma   90.00
#
_symmetry.space_group_name_H-M   'P 1'
#
loop_
_entity.id
_entity.type
_entity.pdbx_description
1 polymer ?
#
loop_
_entity_poly.entity_id
_entity_poly.type
_entity_poly.pdbx_seq_one_letter_code
_entity_poly.pdbx_strand_id
1 'polypeptide(L)'
;VPEKYGHLQHCTSILYPGRVGDEFHMTKGHFHAQEDTAEIYLVLQGTGKLLMQKKDTEVKILDMQSGSISYIPPYWAHRTINTGNTPLIFFAVYPGEAGHNYGIIESKGFCKLIIKKDGQIKVIDNPNY
;
A
#
# COMPACT_ATOMS: atom_id res chain seq x y z
N VAL A 1 17.48 -10.64 2.37
CA VAL A 1 17.33 -11.88 3.17
C VAL A 1 17.02 -13.03 2.19
N PRO A 2 17.11 -14.33 2.51
CA PRO A 2 16.72 -15.38 1.55
C PRO A 2 15.22 -15.36 1.20
N GLU A 3 14.88 -15.61 -0.06
CA GLU A 3 13.51 -15.67 -0.58
C GLU A 3 12.97 -17.10 -0.56
N LYS A 4 12.92 -17.72 0.62
CA LYS A 4 12.45 -19.10 0.79
C LYS A 4 11.51 -19.22 1.99
N TYR A 5 10.67 -20.26 1.95
CA TYR A 5 9.76 -20.62 3.04
C TYR A 5 10.44 -20.63 4.40
N GLY A 6 9.79 -20.02 5.39
CA GLY A 6 10.26 -19.92 6.78
C GLY A 6 11.23 -18.77 7.04
N HIS A 7 11.64 -18.01 6.02
CA HIS A 7 12.38 -16.76 6.18
C HIS A 7 11.46 -15.54 6.16
N LEU A 8 11.95 -14.41 6.68
CA LEU A 8 11.25 -13.13 6.66
C LEU A 8 12.09 -12.09 5.93
N GLN A 9 11.54 -11.51 4.87
CA GLN A 9 12.09 -10.32 4.25
C GLN A 9 11.65 -9.09 5.03
N HIS A 10 12.42 -8.03 4.88
CA HIS A 10 12.04 -6.74 5.41
C HIS A 10 12.56 -5.62 4.51
N CYS A 11 11.88 -4.48 4.56
CA CYS A 11 12.37 -3.26 3.94
C CYS A 11 11.88 -2.03 4.67
N THR A 12 12.51 -0.89 4.40
CA THR A 12 11.96 0.42 4.72
C THR A 12 11.63 1.13 3.42
N SER A 13 10.52 1.85 3.42
CA SER A 13 10.11 2.69 2.30
C SER A 13 10.01 4.13 2.76
N ILE A 14 10.49 5.05 1.91
CA ILE A 14 10.36 6.49 2.10
C ILE A 14 9.49 7.00 0.95
N LEU A 15 8.22 7.29 1.25
CA LEU A 15 7.28 7.84 0.31
C LEU A 15 7.20 9.36 0.49
N TYR A 16 7.74 10.12 -0.45
CA TYR A 16 7.75 11.58 -0.38
C TYR A 16 6.35 12.17 -0.59
N PRO A 17 6.03 13.29 0.10
CA PRO A 17 4.76 13.97 -0.09
C PRO A 17 4.69 14.58 -1.49
N GLY A 18 3.49 14.63 -2.05
CA GLY A 18 3.24 15.23 -3.37
C GLY A 18 1.97 14.69 -4.00
N ARG A 19 1.66 15.18 -5.19
CA ARG A 19 0.47 14.81 -5.94
C ARG A 19 0.73 14.85 -7.45
N VAL A 20 0.02 14.00 -8.20
CA VAL A 20 -0.15 14.12 -9.65
C VAL A 20 -1.58 14.58 -9.90
N GLY A 21 -1.74 15.85 -10.29
CA GLY A 21 -3.05 16.50 -10.24
C GLY A 21 -3.60 16.51 -8.81
N ASP A 22 -4.77 15.91 -8.61
CA ASP A 22 -5.40 15.80 -7.28
C ASP A 22 -4.98 14.52 -6.53
N GLU A 23 -4.39 13.53 -7.18
CA GLU A 23 -4.07 12.23 -6.56
C GLU A 23 -2.75 12.26 -5.79
N PHE A 24 -2.76 11.75 -4.57
CA PHE A 24 -1.57 11.69 -3.71
C PHE A 24 -0.48 10.77 -4.26
N HIS A 25 0.77 11.14 -4.01
CA HIS A 25 1.90 10.23 -4.23
C HIS A 25 1.70 8.92 -3.46
N MET A 26 2.06 7.83 -4.14
CA MET A 26 1.80 6.48 -3.69
C MET A 26 2.85 5.52 -4.23
N THR A 27 2.97 4.36 -3.59
CA THR A 27 3.72 3.22 -4.17
C THR A 27 2.97 2.64 -5.36
N LYS A 28 3.63 1.81 -6.17
CA LYS A 28 2.94 1.07 -7.26
C LYS A 28 1.86 0.14 -6.71
N GLY A 29 2.11 -0.52 -5.59
CA GLY A 29 1.24 -1.57 -5.07
C GLY A 29 1.22 -2.85 -5.91
N HIS A 30 0.88 -3.96 -5.26
CA HIS A 30 0.94 -5.29 -5.84
C HIS A 30 0.14 -6.30 -5.02
N PHE A 31 -0.13 -7.47 -5.61
CA PHE A 31 -0.39 -8.69 -4.87
C PHE A 31 0.94 -9.41 -4.61
N HIS A 32 1.04 -10.20 -3.54
CA HIS A 32 2.09 -11.20 -3.45
C HIS A 32 1.94 -12.23 -4.57
N ALA A 33 3.07 -12.76 -5.07
CA ALA A 33 3.04 -13.83 -6.07
C ALA A 33 2.52 -15.14 -5.45
N GLN A 34 2.95 -15.43 -4.22
CA GLN A 34 2.40 -16.45 -3.35
C GLN A 34 1.27 -15.82 -2.52
N GLU A 35 0.05 -15.83 -3.07
CA GLU A 35 -1.07 -15.01 -2.58
C GLU A 35 -1.54 -15.34 -1.15
N ASP A 36 -1.25 -16.53 -0.64
CA ASP A 36 -1.62 -16.97 0.71
C ASP A 36 -0.68 -16.45 1.82
N THR A 37 0.22 -15.51 1.48
CA THR A 37 1.14 -14.86 2.42
C THR A 37 0.62 -13.50 2.89
N ALA A 38 0.87 -13.18 4.17
CA ALA A 38 0.51 -11.90 4.79
C ALA A 38 1.71 -10.95 4.90
N GLU A 39 1.47 -9.69 5.30
CA GLU A 39 2.52 -8.71 5.54
C GLU A 39 2.16 -7.78 6.71
N ILE A 40 3.16 -7.26 7.42
CA ILE A 40 2.98 -6.26 8.48
C ILE A 40 3.77 -4.99 8.16
N TYR A 41 3.11 -3.84 8.25
CA TYR A 41 3.76 -2.53 8.22
C TYR A 41 3.79 -1.88 9.61
N LEU A 42 4.92 -1.29 9.97
CA LEU A 42 5.10 -0.39 11.11
C LEU A 42 5.47 1.00 10.59
N VAL A 43 4.66 2.00 10.89
CA VAL A 43 4.96 3.38 10.49
C VAL A 43 5.98 3.99 11.46
N LEU A 44 7.08 4.48 10.91
CA LEU A 44 8.15 5.12 11.67
C LEU A 44 7.96 6.63 11.73
N GLN A 45 7.49 7.24 10.64
CA GLN A 45 7.27 8.68 10.54
C GLN A 45 6.20 9.03 9.50
N GLY A 46 5.48 10.13 9.73
CA GLY A 46 4.60 10.75 8.74
C GLY A 46 3.16 10.27 8.86
N THR A 47 2.35 10.65 7.87
CA THR A 47 0.92 10.34 7.83
C THR A 47 0.50 9.92 6.42
N GLY A 48 -0.28 8.87 6.33
CA GLY A 48 -0.70 8.31 5.07
C GLY A 48 -1.89 7.38 5.19
N LYS A 49 -2.10 6.60 4.14
CA LYS A 49 -3.12 5.57 4.07
C LYS A 49 -2.56 4.31 3.42
N LEU A 50 -2.99 3.16 3.92
CA LEU A 50 -2.79 1.87 3.28
C LEU A 50 -4.09 1.47 2.58
N LEU A 51 -4.10 1.50 1.25
CA LEU A 51 -5.20 1.02 0.43
C LEU A 51 -4.98 -0.46 0.13
N MET A 52 -5.95 -1.29 0.50
CA MET A 52 -5.95 -2.72 0.24
C MET A 52 -7.15 -3.11 -0.61
N GLN A 53 -6.93 -4.04 -1.53
CA GLN A 53 -7.98 -4.52 -2.44
C GLN A 53 -7.86 -6.02 -2.73
N LYS A 54 -9.00 -6.72 -2.68
CA LYS A 54 -9.13 -8.10 -3.19
C LYS A 54 -9.42 -8.11 -4.69
N LYS A 55 -9.22 -9.27 -5.33
CA LYS A 55 -9.53 -9.48 -6.75
C LYS A 55 -11.02 -9.27 -7.10
N ASP A 56 -11.92 -9.51 -6.15
CA ASP A 56 -13.36 -9.29 -6.27
C ASP A 56 -13.77 -7.83 -6.00
N THR A 57 -12.80 -6.91 -5.91
CA THR A 57 -12.96 -5.47 -5.68
C THR A 57 -13.40 -5.06 -4.28
N GLU A 58 -13.40 -5.98 -3.31
CA GLU A 58 -13.50 -5.57 -1.90
C GLU A 58 -12.31 -4.66 -1.53
N VAL A 59 -12.60 -3.51 -0.90
CA VAL A 59 -11.60 -2.51 -0.51
C VAL A 59 -11.60 -2.28 1.00
N LYS A 60 -10.40 -2.16 1.57
CA LYS A 60 -10.16 -1.66 2.92
C LYS A 60 -9.11 -0.57 2.87
N ILE A 61 -9.28 0.45 3.70
CA ILE A 61 -8.33 1.55 3.81
C ILE A 61 -8.01 1.73 5.29
N LEU A 62 -6.72 1.65 5.63
CA LEU A 62 -6.24 1.87 6.98
C LEU A 62 -5.52 3.21 7.05
N ASP A 63 -5.73 3.94 8.13
CA ASP A 63 -4.95 5.14 8.44
C ASP A 63 -3.55 4.75 8.93
N MET A 64 -2.54 5.46 8.42
CA MET A 64 -1.14 5.28 8.78
C MET A 64 -0.62 6.53 9.46
N GLN A 65 -0.06 6.36 10.67
CA GLN A 65 0.60 7.42 11.44
C GLN A 65 1.74 6.83 12.28
N SER A 66 2.74 7.62 12.67
CA SER A 66 3.88 7.16 13.48
C SER A 66 3.45 6.25 14.64
N GLY A 67 4.03 5.06 14.73
CA GLY A 67 3.73 4.04 15.74
C GLY A 67 2.55 3.11 15.40
N SER A 68 1.78 3.39 14.35
CA SER A 68 0.72 2.47 13.90
C SER A 68 1.28 1.22 13.23
N ILE A 69 0.57 0.10 13.43
CA ILE A 69 0.86 -1.18 12.79
C ILE A 69 -0.33 -1.56 11.91
N SER A 70 -0.05 -1.94 10.67
CA SER A 70 -1.06 -2.44 9.72
C SER A 70 -0.79 -3.91 9.41
N TYR A 71 -1.84 -4.72 9.42
CA TYR A 71 -1.81 -6.11 8.96
C TYR A 71 -2.44 -6.20 7.58
N ILE A 72 -1.69 -6.71 6.61
CA ILE A 72 -2.16 -7.04 5.28
C ILE A 72 -2.45 -8.53 5.23
N PRO A 73 -3.72 -8.95 5.17
CA PRO A 73 -4.06 -10.37 5.14
C PRO A 73 -3.67 -11.01 3.79
N PRO A 74 -3.61 -12.34 3.73
CA PRO A 74 -3.47 -13.06 2.47
C PRO A 74 -4.54 -12.65 1.45
N TYR A 75 -4.18 -12.72 0.16
CA TYR A 75 -5.03 -12.41 -1.00
C TYR A 75 -5.41 -10.93 -1.19
N TRP A 76 -4.78 -10.02 -0.45
CA TRP A 76 -4.98 -8.58 -0.62
C TRP A 76 -3.81 -7.95 -1.36
N ALA A 77 -4.10 -7.24 -2.45
CA ALA A 77 -3.18 -6.25 -2.95
C ALA A 77 -3.11 -5.09 -1.98
N HIS A 78 -1.96 -4.42 -1.92
CA HIS A 78 -1.76 -3.29 -1.03
C HIS A 78 -0.94 -2.20 -1.71
N ARG A 79 -1.26 -0.95 -1.37
CA ARG A 79 -0.57 0.27 -1.82
C ARG A 79 -0.57 1.29 -0.69
N THR A 80 0.56 1.97 -0.51
CA THR A 80 0.70 3.05 0.48
C THR A 80 0.63 4.42 -0.20
N ILE A 81 -0.06 5.35 0.44
CA ILE A 81 -0.33 6.69 -0.06
C ILE A 81 0.14 7.69 1.00
N ASN A 82 0.93 8.67 0.61
CA ASN A 82 1.33 9.75 1.50
C ASN A 82 0.32 10.90 1.40
N THR A 83 -0.50 11.05 2.44
CA THR A 83 -1.52 12.10 2.53
C THR A 83 -1.06 13.32 3.34
N GLY A 84 0.18 13.29 3.86
CA GLY A 84 0.80 14.33 4.66
C GLY A 84 1.62 15.33 3.83
N ASN A 85 2.38 16.16 4.55
CA ASN A 85 3.30 17.16 4.01
C ASN A 85 4.79 16.84 4.33
N THR A 86 5.05 15.70 4.95
CA THR A 86 6.40 15.18 5.26
C THR A 86 6.53 13.76 4.70
N PRO A 87 7.75 13.22 4.56
CA PRO A 87 7.93 11.83 4.12
C PRO A 87 7.17 10.85 5.03
N LEU A 88 6.42 9.94 4.41
CA LEU A 88 5.84 8.77 5.07
C LEU A 88 6.89 7.67 5.03
N ILE A 89 7.42 7.31 6.20
CA ILE A 89 8.46 6.30 6.38
C ILE A 89 7.85 5.13 7.13
N PHE A 90 7.93 3.94 6.56
CA PHE A 90 7.42 2.72 7.18
C PHE A 90 8.38 1.55 6.97
N PHE A 91 8.41 0.67 7.94
CA PHE A 91 9.06 -0.63 7.91
C PHE A 91 8.04 -1.69 7.52
N ALA A 92 8.45 -2.63 6.68
CA ALA A 92 7.65 -3.76 6.23
C ALA A 92 8.35 -5.08 6.57
N VAL A 93 7.58 -6.10 6.91
CA VAL A 93 8.06 -7.48 7.08
C VAL A 93 7.06 -8.48 6.49
N TYR A 94 7.56 -9.41 5.66
CA TYR A 94 6.75 -10.36 4.90
C TYR A 94 7.50 -11.69 4.69
N PRO A 95 6.79 -12.80 4.41
CA PRO A 95 7.39 -14.11 4.13
C PRO A 95 8.38 -14.06 2.96
N GLY A 96 9.49 -14.79 3.08
CA GLY A 96 10.55 -14.82 2.06
C GLY A 96 10.08 -15.30 0.70
N GLU A 97 9.12 -16.21 0.69
CA GLU A 97 8.49 -16.81 -0.48
C GLU A 97 7.37 -15.97 -1.08
N ALA A 98 6.99 -14.83 -0.48
CA ALA A 98 5.82 -14.05 -0.91
C ALA A 98 5.91 -13.62 -2.38
N GLY A 99 7.08 -13.14 -2.81
CA GLY A 99 7.29 -12.60 -4.15
C GLY A 99 6.36 -11.42 -4.48
N HIS A 100 6.40 -10.94 -5.73
CA HIS A 100 5.65 -9.75 -6.13
C HIS A 100 4.96 -9.96 -7.48
N ASN A 101 3.65 -9.68 -7.55
CA ASN A 101 2.88 -9.64 -8.78
C ASN A 101 2.36 -8.21 -9.03
N TYR A 102 3.16 -7.42 -9.74
CA TYR A 102 2.81 -6.05 -10.12
C TYR A 102 1.85 -5.98 -11.32
N GLY A 103 1.85 -6.99 -12.19
CA GLY A 103 1.20 -6.92 -13.51
C GLY A 103 -0.31 -6.68 -13.45
N ILE A 104 -1.00 -7.24 -12.45
CA ILE A 104 -2.44 -7.00 -12.24
C ILE A 104 -2.71 -5.52 -11.99
N ILE A 105 -1.92 -4.90 -11.09
CA ILE A 105 -2.06 -3.49 -10.73
C ILE A 105 -1.59 -2.58 -11.86
N GLU A 106 -0.55 -2.95 -12.62
CA GLU A 106 -0.10 -2.16 -13.77
C GLU A 106 -1.14 -2.13 -14.91
N SER A 107 -1.98 -3.17 -15.03
CA SER A 107 -3.02 -3.25 -16.06
C SER A 107 -4.32 -2.50 -15.73
N LYS A 108 -4.77 -2.51 -14.47
CA LYS A 108 -6.08 -1.96 -14.05
C LYS A 108 -6.02 -0.90 -12.95
N GLY A 109 -4.89 -0.79 -12.26
CA GLY A 109 -4.78 -0.01 -11.02
C GLY A 109 -5.61 -0.61 -9.88
N PHE A 110 -5.87 0.21 -8.87
CA PHE A 110 -6.85 -0.06 -7.81
C PHE A 110 -8.20 0.54 -8.21
N CYS A 111 -9.31 -0.03 -7.72
CA CYS A 111 -10.66 0.47 -8.02
C CYS A 111 -11.02 1.75 -7.26
N LYS A 112 -10.17 2.16 -6.30
CA LYS A 112 -10.28 3.43 -5.58
C LYS A 112 -9.01 4.26 -5.74
N LEU A 113 -9.18 5.57 -5.79
CA LEU A 113 -8.11 6.57 -5.74
C LEU A 113 -8.22 7.37 -4.44
N ILE A 114 -7.09 7.87 -3.94
CA ILE A 114 -7.04 8.77 -2.79
C ILE A 114 -6.54 10.12 -3.26
N ILE A 115 -7.43 11.13 -3.19
CA ILE A 115 -7.19 12.45 -3.77
C ILE A 115 -7.31 13.56 -2.72
N LYS A 116 -6.77 14.75 -3.03
CA LYS A 116 -7.02 15.98 -2.29
C LYS A 116 -7.85 16.94 -3.13
N LYS A 117 -9.10 17.18 -2.72
CA LYS A 117 -10.03 18.09 -3.39
C LYS A 117 -10.75 18.96 -2.36
N ASP A 118 -10.86 20.26 -2.63
CA ASP A 118 -11.46 21.25 -1.73
C ASP A 118 -10.81 21.26 -0.33
N GLY A 119 -9.49 21.06 -0.28
CA GLY A 119 -8.72 20.99 0.96
C GLY A 119 -8.85 19.67 1.75
N GLN A 120 -9.73 18.76 1.32
CA GLN A 120 -10.03 17.51 2.02
C GLN A 120 -9.45 16.29 1.32
N ILE A 121 -9.08 15.27 2.09
CA ILE A 121 -8.72 13.96 1.57
C ILE A 121 -10.02 13.21 1.24
N LYS A 122 -10.16 12.74 0.00
CA LYS A 122 -11.34 11.99 -0.47
C LYS A 122 -10.90 10.66 -1.07
N VAL A 123 -11.72 9.63 -0.83
CA VAL A 123 -11.62 8.34 -1.51
C VAL A 123 -12.69 8.33 -2.60
N ILE A 124 -12.29 8.12 -3.84
CA ILE A 124 -13.20 8.11 -5.00
C ILE A 124 -13.04 6.82 -5.78
N ASP A 125 -14.04 6.47 -6.59
CA ASP A 125 -13.89 5.43 -7.60
C ASP A 125 -12.83 5.82 -8.63
N ASN A 126 -12.01 4.84 -9.02
CA ASN A 126 -11.10 5.01 -10.15
C ASN A 126 -11.95 4.96 -11.45
N PRO A 127 -12.01 6.06 -12.21
CA PRO A 127 -12.81 6.11 -13.43
C PRO A 127 -12.27 5.21 -14.56
N ASN A 128 -11.05 4.69 -14.42
CA ASN A 128 -10.37 3.87 -15.43
C ASN A 128 -10.19 2.40 -14.99
N TYR A 129 -10.93 1.93 -13.98
CA TYR A 129 -10.80 0.56 -13.47
C TYR A 129 -11.50 -0.49 -14.35
#